data_AF-A0A4Y2UWQ5-F1
#
_entry.id   AF-A0A4Y2UWQ5-F1
#
_cell.length_a   1.000
_cell.length_b   1.000
_cell.length_c   1.000
_cell.angle_alpha   90.00
_cell.angle_beta   90.00
_cell.angle_gamma   90.00
#
_symmetry.space_group_name_H-M   'P 1'
#
loop_
_entity.id
_entity.type
_entity.pdbx_description
1 polymer ?
#
loop_
_entity_poly.entity_id
_entity_poly.type
_entity_poly.pdbx_seq_one_letter_code
_entity_poly.pdbx_strand_id
1 'polypeptide(L)'
;MTTVCEGLEDLANVKMDTTDKHVHASDSRLKRDTEDIKKLLEWFLLHDPFQVVEKIISIASEVVSDENINCHNAREVGITSMTKMYSQSFNNIKLKRVDKVLPLLTISSALKVHDEKVPIDPVFIISTHEYY
;
A
#
# COMPACT_ATOMS: atom_id res chain seq x y z
N MET A 1 -13.96 9.02 20.34
CA MET A 1 -14.00 8.27 19.07
C MET A 1 -15.45 7.85 18.82
N THR A 2 -16.37 8.81 18.81
CA THR A 2 -17.84 8.60 18.83
C THR A 2 -18.54 9.33 17.68
N THR A 3 -17.97 10.45 17.22
CA THR A 3 -18.58 11.33 16.21
C THR A 3 -18.64 10.75 14.80
N VAL A 4 -17.71 9.87 14.41
CA VAL A 4 -17.69 9.29 13.06
C VAL A 4 -18.74 8.19 12.91
N CYS A 5 -18.90 7.35 13.94
CA CYS A 5 -19.90 6.28 13.94
C CYS A 5 -21.32 6.86 13.98
N GLU A 6 -21.56 7.85 14.84
CA GLU A 6 -22.84 8.57 14.91
C GLU A 6 -23.20 9.23 13.56
N GLY A 7 -22.23 9.87 12.90
CA GLY A 7 -22.47 10.48 11.58
C GLY A 7 -22.75 9.47 10.46
N LEU A 8 -22.16 8.27 10.53
CA LEU A 8 -22.44 7.17 9.58
C LEU A 8 -23.81 6.54 9.82
N GLU A 9 -24.22 6.41 11.08
CA GLU A 9 -25.54 5.92 11.49
C GLU A 9 -26.66 6.83 10.99
N ASP A 10 -26.51 8.14 11.18
CA ASP A 10 -27.45 9.15 10.67
C ASP A 10 -27.52 9.14 9.14
N LEU A 11 -26.38 9.03 8.45
CA LEU A 11 -26.32 8.96 6.99
C LEU A 11 -27.03 7.71 6.45
N ALA A 12 -26.84 6.56 7.11
CA ALA A 12 -27.45 5.30 6.73
C ALA A 12 -28.91 5.17 7.21
N ASN A 13 -29.37 6.08 8.08
CA ASN A 13 -30.62 5.99 8.83
C ASN A 13 -30.76 4.63 9.56
N VAL A 14 -29.64 4.14 10.08
CA VAL A 14 -29.52 2.90 10.84
C VAL A 14 -28.97 3.28 12.21
N LYS A 15 -29.65 2.89 13.29
CA LYS A 15 -29.12 3.05 14.64
C LYS A 15 -28.40 1.78 15.06
N MET A 16 -27.17 1.89 15.55
CA MET A 16 -26.48 0.77 16.15
C MET A 16 -27.16 0.44 17.48
N ASP A 17 -27.92 -0.64 17.49
CA ASP A 17 -28.48 -1.20 18.72
C ASP A 17 -27.33 -1.91 19.46
N THR A 18 -26.66 -1.22 20.38
CA THR A 18 -25.65 -1.79 21.28
C THR A 18 -26.32 -2.65 22.35
N THR A 19 -27.23 -3.53 21.95
CA THR A 19 -27.66 -4.62 22.81
C THR A 19 -26.48 -5.60 22.94
N ASP A 20 -26.33 -6.17 24.14
CA ASP A 20 -25.27 -7.08 24.61
C ASP A 20 -25.05 -8.37 23.76
N LYS A 21 -25.69 -8.46 22.59
CA LYS A 21 -25.56 -9.54 21.62
C LYS A 21 -24.39 -9.36 20.65
N HIS A 22 -23.85 -8.15 20.50
CA HIS A 22 -22.69 -7.92 19.64
C HIS A 22 -21.41 -7.88 20.49
N VAL A 23 -20.91 -9.06 20.89
CA VAL A 23 -19.71 -9.24 21.75
C VAL A 23 -18.51 -8.42 21.25
N HIS A 24 -18.41 -8.23 19.93
CA HIS A 24 -17.36 -7.45 19.26
C HIS A 24 -17.42 -5.93 19.50
N ALA A 25 -18.59 -5.37 19.80
CA ALA A 25 -18.79 -3.95 20.08
C ALA A 25 -18.94 -3.65 21.59
N SER A 26 -18.68 -4.63 22.45
CA SER A 26 -18.71 -4.42 23.90
C SER A 26 -17.67 -3.37 24.32
N ASP A 27 -17.99 -2.61 25.38
CA ASP A 27 -17.11 -1.59 25.93
C ASP A 27 -15.71 -2.12 26.25
N SER A 28 -15.61 -3.38 26.69
CA SER A 28 -14.34 -4.04 26.97
C SER A 28 -13.45 -4.19 25.74
N ARG A 29 -14.02 -4.51 24.58
CA ARG A 29 -13.30 -4.65 23.32
C ARG A 29 -12.99 -3.29 22.71
N LEU A 30 -13.95 -2.36 22.74
CA LEU A 30 -13.71 -0.98 22.28
C LEU A 30 -12.56 -0.32 23.06
N LYS A 31 -12.53 -0.54 24.39
CA LYS A 31 -11.44 -0.06 25.24
C LYS A 31 -10.10 -0.69 24.86
N ARG A 32 -10.07 -2.01 24.65
CA ARG A 32 -8.85 -2.72 24.23
C ARG A 32 -8.36 -2.26 22.87
N ASP A 33 -9.24 -2.19 21.88
CA ASP A 33 -8.92 -1.71 20.53
C ASP A 33 -8.38 -0.27 20.59
N THR A 34 -8.97 0.59 21.43
CA THR A 34 -8.46 1.95 21.65
C THR A 34 -7.07 1.96 22.28
N GLU A 35 -6.80 1.10 23.26
CA GLU A 35 -5.48 0.95 23.88
C GLU A 35 -4.44 0.39 22.89
N ASP A 36 -4.82 -0.56 22.05
CA ASP A 36 -3.94 -1.17 21.05
C ASP A 36 -3.64 -0.20 19.90
N ILE A 37 -4.63 0.58 19.45
CA ILE A 37 -4.40 1.69 18.50
C ILE A 37 -3.41 2.71 19.07
N LYS A 38 -3.51 3.05 20.36
CA LYS A 38 -2.54 3.96 21.00
C LYS A 38 -1.12 3.40 20.98
N LYS A 39 -0.94 2.13 21.34
CA LYS A 39 0.37 1.47 21.27
C LYS A 39 0.93 1.47 19.86
N LEU A 40 0.09 1.17 18.87
CA LEU A 40 0.50 1.16 17.47
C LEU A 40 0.91 2.56 16.99
N LEU A 41 0.17 3.59 17.38
CA LEU A 41 0.52 4.98 17.10
C LEU A 41 1.83 5.40 17.77
N GLU A 42 2.01 5.09 19.06
CA GLU A 42 3.27 5.33 19.78
C GLU A 42 4.44 4.63 19.09
N TRP A 43 4.24 3.39 18.60
CA TRP A 43 5.24 2.65 17.86
C TRP A 43 5.59 3.34 16.53
N PHE A 44 4.60 3.76 15.74
CA PHE A 44 4.83 4.48 14.48
C PHE A 44 5.44 5.89 14.67
N LEU A 45 5.18 6.55 15.80
CA LEU A 45 5.83 7.83 16.12
C LEU A 45 7.33 7.66 16.36
N LEU A 46 7.75 6.52 16.92
CA LEU A 46 9.15 6.18 17.13
C LEU A 46 9.80 5.56 15.87
N HIS A 47 9.01 4.86 15.06
CA HIS A 47 9.44 4.15 13.86
C HIS A 47 8.64 4.65 12.68
N ASP A 48 9.13 5.69 12.00
CA ASP A 48 8.47 6.24 10.82
C ASP A 48 8.41 5.15 9.72
N PRO A 49 7.22 4.61 9.41
CA PRO A 49 7.09 3.57 8.39
C PRO A 49 7.30 4.12 6.98
N PHE A 50 7.34 5.45 6.81
CA PHE A 50 7.49 6.16 5.55
C PHE A 50 8.66 7.14 5.58
N GLN A 51 9.76 6.73 6.22
CA GLN A 51 11.00 7.51 6.17
C GLN A 51 11.36 7.91 4.74
N VAL A 52 11.82 9.15 4.56
CA VAL A 52 12.28 9.63 3.25
C VAL A 52 13.57 8.91 2.89
N VAL A 53 13.42 7.86 2.09
CA VAL A 53 14.53 7.04 1.57
C VAL A 53 14.76 7.34 0.10
N GLU A 54 16.02 7.22 -0.34
CA GLU A 54 16.41 7.43 -1.73
C GLU A 54 15.73 6.44 -2.69
N LYS A 55 15.42 5.23 -2.20
CA LYS A 55 14.84 4.14 -2.98
C LYS A 55 13.50 3.71 -2.39
N ILE A 56 12.56 3.35 -3.25
CA ILE A 56 11.23 2.89 -2.85
C ILE A 56 11.34 1.45 -2.39
N ILE A 57 10.72 1.12 -1.26
CA ILE A 57 10.73 -0.22 -0.69
C ILE A 57 9.30 -0.73 -0.58
N SER A 58 9.07 -1.95 -1.04
CA SER A 58 7.81 -2.66 -0.81
C SER A 58 7.76 -3.16 0.63
N ILE A 59 6.77 -2.73 1.41
CA ILE A 59 6.58 -3.24 2.78
C ILE A 59 6.16 -4.71 2.78
N ALA A 60 5.39 -5.14 1.77
CA ALA A 60 4.86 -6.50 1.71
C ALA A 60 5.88 -7.54 1.25
N SER A 61 6.88 -7.14 0.48
CA SER A 61 7.84 -8.06 -0.12
C SER A 61 9.30 -7.70 0.13
N GLU A 62 9.54 -6.61 0.85
CA GLU A 62 10.88 -6.05 1.16
C GLU A 62 11.73 -5.76 -0.10
N VAL A 63 11.11 -5.74 -1.27
CA VAL A 63 11.79 -5.47 -2.54
C VAL A 63 12.10 -3.99 -2.64
N VAL A 64 13.39 -3.70 -2.84
CA VAL A 64 13.90 -2.34 -3.07
C VAL A 64 13.85 -2.01 -4.56
N SER A 65 13.43 -0.79 -4.88
CA SER A 65 13.29 -0.31 -6.26
C SER A 65 14.61 -0.17 -7.00
N ASP A 66 14.57 -0.43 -8.31
CA ASP A 66 15.60 0.00 -9.24
C ASP A 66 15.29 1.40 -9.80
N GLU A 67 16.19 1.90 -10.64
CA GLU A 67 16.07 3.20 -11.32
C GLU A 67 14.94 3.25 -12.37
N ASN A 68 14.38 2.10 -12.77
CA ASN A 68 13.33 2.02 -13.78
C ASN A 68 11.93 2.12 -13.16
N ILE A 69 11.79 1.87 -11.86
CA ILE A 69 10.49 1.95 -11.19
C ILE A 69 10.05 3.41 -11.00
N ASN A 70 8.83 3.69 -11.44
CA ASN A 70 8.21 5.02 -11.37
C ASN A 70 6.84 5.00 -10.69
N CYS A 71 6.52 3.96 -9.90
CA CYS A 71 5.20 3.82 -9.27
C CYS A 71 4.81 4.97 -8.34
N HIS A 72 5.80 5.61 -7.69
CA HIS A 72 5.59 6.81 -6.88
C HIS A 72 5.04 8.00 -7.68
N ASN A 73 5.34 8.07 -8.98
CA ASN A 73 4.90 9.15 -9.88
C ASN A 73 3.63 8.77 -10.65
N ALA A 74 2.89 7.74 -10.24
CA ALA A 74 1.75 7.22 -10.98
C ALA A 74 0.72 8.30 -11.34
N ARG A 75 0.48 9.24 -10.43
CA ARG A 75 -0.43 10.37 -10.65
C ARG A 75 0.05 11.29 -11.76
N GLU A 76 1.32 11.69 -11.73
CA GLU A 76 1.90 12.62 -12.71
C GLU A 76 1.99 11.98 -14.10
N VAL A 77 2.39 10.70 -14.16
CA VAL A 77 2.39 9.90 -15.38
C VAL A 77 0.98 9.79 -15.96
N GLY A 78 -0.02 9.54 -15.10
CA GLY A 78 -1.43 9.48 -15.48
C GLY A 78 -1.95 10.79 -16.05
N ILE A 79 -1.70 11.92 -15.37
CA ILE A 79 -2.08 13.25 -15.84
C ILE A 79 -1.43 13.54 -17.19
N THR A 80 -0.12 13.33 -17.31
CA THR A 80 0.63 13.55 -18.56
C THR A 80 0.05 12.71 -19.71
N SER A 81 -0.29 11.45 -19.44
CA SER A 81 -0.90 10.55 -20.42
C SER A 81 -2.29 11.02 -20.84
N MET A 82 -3.13 11.42 -19.89
CA MET A 82 -4.46 11.96 -20.16
C MET A 82 -4.40 13.25 -20.98
N THR A 83 -3.48 14.17 -20.66
CA THR A 83 -3.31 15.42 -21.41
C THR A 83 -2.89 15.14 -22.87
N LYS A 84 -1.98 14.19 -23.09
CA LYS A 84 -1.60 13.74 -24.44
C LYS A 84 -2.81 13.19 -25.20
N MET A 85 -3.65 12.37 -24.55
CA MET A 85 -4.85 11.79 -25.16
C MET A 85 -5.93 12.84 -25.46
N TYR A 86 -6.15 13.79 -24.56
CA TYR A 86 -7.14 14.86 -24.74
C TYR A 86 -6.90 15.69 -26.00
N SER A 87 -5.63 15.83 -26.40
CA SER A 87 -5.24 16.57 -27.60
C SER A 87 -5.43 15.81 -28.93
N GLN A 88 -5.91 14.56 -28.90
CA GLN A 88 -5.94 13.67 -30.06
C GLN A 88 -7.33 13.07 -30.29
N SER A 89 -7.67 12.84 -31.57
CA SER A 89 -8.83 12.00 -31.90
C SER A 89 -8.56 10.54 -31.57
N PHE A 90 -9.61 9.77 -31.27
CA PHE A 90 -9.50 8.38 -30.81
C PHE A 90 -8.63 7.49 -31.72
N ASN A 91 -8.75 7.66 -33.04
CA ASN A 91 -7.99 6.88 -34.03
C ASN A 91 -6.47 7.16 -33.99
N ASN A 92 -6.05 8.30 -33.44
CA ASN A 92 -4.65 8.72 -33.36
C ASN A 92 -3.98 8.38 -32.03
N ILE A 93 -4.76 7.94 -31.02
CA ILE A 93 -4.23 7.57 -29.71
C ILE A 93 -3.34 6.33 -29.86
N LYS A 94 -2.09 6.44 -29.44
CA LYS A 94 -1.13 5.32 -29.39
C LYS A 94 -0.64 5.13 -27.96
N LEU A 95 -0.95 3.96 -27.39
CA LEU A 95 -0.46 3.57 -26.07
C LEU A 95 0.92 2.92 -26.21
N LYS A 96 1.94 3.49 -25.56
CA LYS A 96 3.30 2.93 -25.56
C LYS A 96 3.62 2.33 -24.20
N ARG A 97 4.40 1.25 -24.20
CA ARG A 97 4.88 0.60 -22.97
C ARG A 97 5.81 1.50 -22.14
N VAL A 98 6.44 2.50 -22.75
CA VAL A 98 7.30 3.47 -22.04
C VAL A 98 6.50 4.52 -21.26
N ASP A 99 5.27 4.81 -21.69
CA ASP A 99 4.41 5.81 -21.04
C ASP A 99 3.61 5.20 -19.86
N LYS A 100 3.78 3.90 -19.57
CA LYS A 100 3.07 3.22 -18.48
C LYS A 100 3.82 3.36 -17.15
N VAL A 101 3.07 3.28 -16.07
CA VAL A 101 3.64 3.14 -14.73
C VAL A 101 4.16 1.71 -14.53
N LEU A 102 5.37 1.59 -14.01
CA LEU A 102 6.03 0.36 -13.65
C LEU A 102 5.88 0.13 -12.14
N PRO A 103 5.07 -0.86 -11.71
CA PRO A 103 4.98 -1.24 -10.31
C PRO A 103 6.26 -1.94 -9.83
N LEU A 104 6.51 -1.94 -8.52
CA LEU A 104 7.61 -2.67 -7.88
C LEU A 104 7.64 -4.16 -8.25
N LEU A 105 6.48 -4.76 -8.50
CA LEU A 105 6.37 -6.15 -8.98
C LEU A 105 7.08 -6.40 -10.33
N THR A 106 7.37 -5.35 -11.10
CA THR A 106 8.09 -5.45 -12.38
C THR A 106 9.59 -5.66 -12.18
N ILE A 107 10.11 -5.34 -11.00
CA ILE A 107 11.49 -5.65 -10.66
C ILE A 107 11.60 -7.16 -10.75
N SER A 108 12.47 -7.59 -11.65
CA SER A 108 12.84 -8.99 -11.82
C SER A 108 13.09 -9.57 -10.45
N SER A 109 12.22 -10.47 -10.02
CA SER A 109 12.52 -11.36 -8.91
C SER A 109 13.69 -12.26 -9.27
N ALA A 110 14.41 -12.10 -10.39
CA ALA A 110 15.62 -12.86 -10.67
C ALA A 110 16.89 -12.06 -10.38
N LEU A 111 17.79 -12.62 -9.57
CA LEU A 111 19.15 -12.14 -9.36
C LEU A 111 20.06 -12.69 -10.45
N LYS A 112 21.04 -11.90 -10.88
CA LYS A 112 22.07 -12.37 -11.80
C LYS A 112 23.19 -13.02 -10.97
N VAL A 113 23.30 -14.34 -11.03
CA VAL A 113 24.34 -15.11 -10.35
C VAL A 113 25.19 -15.78 -11.43
N HIS A 114 26.47 -15.40 -11.55
CA HIS A 114 27.37 -15.89 -12.61
C HIS A 114 26.78 -15.74 -14.03
N ASP A 115 26.22 -14.56 -14.32
CA ASP A 115 25.54 -14.21 -15.59
C ASP A 115 24.22 -14.94 -15.90
N GLU A 116 23.80 -15.89 -15.07
CA GLU A 116 22.49 -16.54 -15.17
C GLU A 116 21.45 -15.79 -14.33
N LYS A 117 20.24 -15.63 -14.87
CA LYS A 117 19.11 -15.07 -14.13
C LYS A 117 18.46 -16.18 -13.30
N VAL A 118 18.64 -16.13 -11.99
CA VAL A 118 18.05 -17.08 -11.04
C VAL A 118 16.84 -16.44 -10.38
N PRO A 119 15.62 -16.98 -10.52
CA PRO A 119 14.44 -16.45 -9.84
C PRO A 119 14.56 -16.61 -8.32
N ILE A 120 14.10 -15.59 -7.62
CA ILE A 120 14.03 -15.41 -6.18
C ILE A 120 12.57 -15.65 -5.80
N ASP A 121 12.38 -16.55 -4.85
CA ASP A 121 11.13 -16.69 -4.14
C ASP A 121 11.15 -15.75 -2.92
N PRO A 122 10.26 -14.74 -2.84
CA PRO A 122 10.17 -13.84 -1.68
C PRO A 122 9.93 -14.56 -0.36
N VAL A 123 9.24 -15.72 -0.38
CA VAL A 123 8.96 -16.51 0.82
C VAL A 123 10.25 -17.06 1.43
N PHE A 124 11.21 -17.44 0.58
CA PHE A 124 12.51 -17.94 1.03
C PHE A 124 13.30 -16.87 1.80
N ILE A 125 13.29 -15.62 1.32
CA ILE A 125 14.04 -14.51 1.94
C ILE A 125 13.50 -14.22 3.35
N ILE A 126 12.18 -14.08 3.48
CA ILE A 126 11.53 -13.76 4.76
C ILE A 126 11.80 -14.87 5.79
N SER A 127 11.69 -16.14 5.36
CA SER A 127 11.92 -17.28 6.26
C SER A 127 13.34 -17.32 6.81
N THR A 128 14.36 -16.90 6.06
CA THR A 128 15.76 -16.90 6.53
C THR A 128 16.06 -15.80 7.55
N HIS A 129 15.29 -14.71 7.56
CA HIS A 129 15.49 -13.59 8.47
C HIS A 129 14.85 -13.81 9.86
N GLU A 130 13.90 -14.76 9.99
CA GLU A 130 13.30 -15.16 11.27
C GLU A 130 14.21 -16.09 12.12
N TYR A 131 15.29 -16.64 11.54
CA TYR A 131 16.20 -17.58 12.23
C TYR A 131 17.51 -16.97 12.73
N TYR A 132 17.68 -15.65 12.65
CA TYR A 132 18.83 -14.90 13.20
C TYR A 132 18.35 -13.74 14.06
#